data_AF-A0A7X5RCM4-F1
#
_entry.id   AF-A0A7X5RCM4-F1
#
_cell.length_a   1.000
_cell.length_b   1.000
_cell.length_c   1.000
_cell.angle_alpha   90.00
_cell.angle_beta   90.00
_cell.angle_gamma   90.00
#
_symmetry.space_group_name_H-M   'P 1'
#
loop_
_entity.id
_entity.type
_entity.pdbx_description
1 polymer ?
#
loop_
_entity_poly.entity_id
_entity_poly.type
_entity_poly.pdbx_seq_one_letter_code
_entity_poly.pdbx_strand_id
1 'polypeptide(L)'
;MQIRMSTENSFNIVVGRASQAKQQSAQMSRGAFDGPQCKVTISKEGRKLSEQSDRQPARSAQSLKAEKMMLRQCKETEQADQTQDEYMALLEEINNSIKSMNNSYQAGADKETIEKKQQVMRAMREQKQKQLEENQRKAKEAQQMAMQSSEIQDEVDKNNRDLLVMLKSIEESEKSEEENEHKGGNAEESGSNGAQSENGVSDKIHNSAAQFTASSAKREMDVVGMIHALNEEGHAYLDKADEIVQNALEEAEDLKAFLADGNATDAEKEEAVSRYREKVMAGYSDLSAYRRRGLQMIRDSKECRIEHIKYNPLQGMEETKDSMMQSAVDAAFNEATQGKLDETSQELEDAVEELVDERNDMDHVEEPKEEQKEEEQKEIGELLETKEQSEDAEENPKAVYQA
;
A
#
# COMPACT_ATOMS: atom_id res chain seq x y z
N MET A 1 -39.81 -19.84 -21.72
CA MET A 1 -39.16 -19.75 -23.04
C MET A 1 -37.99 -20.73 -23.04
N GLN A 2 -37.91 -21.60 -24.05
CA GLN A 2 -37.01 -22.75 -24.12
C GLN A 2 -35.54 -22.35 -24.04
N ILE A 3 -34.74 -23.13 -23.30
CA ILE A 3 -33.29 -23.22 -23.51
C ILE A 3 -32.98 -24.68 -23.80
N ARG A 4 -32.71 -24.96 -25.07
CA ARG A 4 -31.88 -26.08 -25.53
C ARG A 4 -30.75 -25.44 -26.32
N MET A 5 -29.50 -25.75 -25.97
CA MET A 5 -28.52 -26.32 -26.88
C MET A 5 -27.31 -26.77 -26.06
N SER A 6 -27.08 -28.06 -26.15
CA SER A 6 -26.00 -28.86 -25.59
C SER A 6 -24.78 -28.84 -26.51
N THR A 7 -23.58 -28.83 -25.93
CA THR A 7 -22.34 -29.29 -26.57
C THR A 7 -21.54 -30.06 -25.53
N GLU A 8 -21.82 -31.37 -25.44
CA GLU A 8 -20.92 -32.34 -24.84
C GLU A 8 -20.05 -32.90 -25.97
N ASN A 9 -18.78 -32.53 -26.02
CA ASN A 9 -17.80 -33.22 -26.86
C ASN A 9 -17.38 -34.50 -26.12
N SER A 10 -18.07 -35.60 -26.40
CA SER A 10 -17.63 -36.95 -26.02
C SER A 10 -16.88 -37.57 -27.20
N PHE A 11 -15.56 -37.65 -27.09
CA PHE A 11 -14.74 -38.46 -28.00
C PHE A 11 -14.80 -39.92 -27.54
N ASN A 12 -15.62 -40.72 -28.22
CA ASN A 12 -15.57 -42.18 -28.16
C ASN A 12 -14.60 -42.69 -29.24
N ILE A 13 -13.49 -43.30 -28.83
CA ILE A 13 -12.61 -44.07 -29.74
C ILE A 13 -12.86 -45.55 -29.44
N VAL A 14 -13.56 -46.21 -30.37
CA VAL A 14 -13.69 -47.66 -30.44
C VAL A 14 -12.53 -48.19 -31.28
N VAL A 15 -11.60 -48.91 -30.66
CA VAL A 15 -10.56 -49.67 -31.33
C VAL A 15 -11.16 -51.01 -31.77
N GLY A 16 -11.14 -51.27 -33.07
CA GLY A 16 -11.70 -52.48 -33.67
C GLY A 16 -10.68 -53.62 -33.75
N ARG A 17 -11.17 -54.85 -33.54
CA ARG A 17 -10.77 -56.04 -34.33
C ARG A 17 -11.76 -57.19 -34.07
N ALA A 18 -12.47 -57.62 -35.11
CA ALA A 18 -12.80 -59.03 -35.34
C ALA A 18 -13.35 -59.22 -36.77
N SER A 19 -12.67 -60.08 -37.52
CA SER A 19 -13.01 -60.52 -38.87
C SER A 19 -14.27 -61.40 -38.88
N GLN A 20 -15.05 -61.36 -39.96
CA GLN A 20 -15.68 -62.58 -40.52
C GLN A 20 -16.11 -62.39 -41.98
N ALA A 21 -15.81 -63.42 -42.77
CA ALA A 21 -15.98 -63.53 -44.21
C ALA A 21 -17.43 -63.76 -44.65
N LYS A 22 -17.76 -63.43 -45.91
CA LYS A 22 -18.68 -64.22 -46.73
C LYS A 22 -18.48 -64.02 -48.24
N GLN A 23 -18.83 -65.08 -48.95
CA GLN A 23 -18.49 -65.46 -50.31
C GLN A 23 -19.26 -64.74 -51.42
N GLN A 24 -18.62 -64.72 -52.60
CA GLN A 24 -19.12 -64.95 -53.96
C GLN A 24 -20.40 -64.22 -54.44
N SER A 25 -20.27 -63.49 -55.55
CA SER A 25 -20.91 -63.89 -56.81
C SER A 25 -20.33 -63.14 -58.01
N ALA A 26 -20.24 -63.86 -59.12
CA ALA A 26 -19.84 -63.41 -60.45
C ALA A 26 -20.63 -62.18 -60.94
N GLN A 27 -20.00 -61.37 -61.81
CA GLN A 27 -20.43 -61.18 -63.21
C GLN A 27 -19.49 -60.17 -63.88
N MET A 28 -18.44 -60.66 -64.53
CA MET A 28 -17.67 -59.85 -65.46
C MET A 28 -18.50 -59.63 -66.72
N SER A 29 -18.84 -58.37 -66.98
CA SER A 29 -19.40 -57.90 -68.24
C SER A 29 -18.42 -58.15 -69.38
N ARG A 30 -18.90 -58.93 -70.35
CA ARG A 30 -18.28 -59.17 -71.64
C ARG A 30 -18.46 -57.90 -72.48
N GLY A 31 -17.36 -57.30 -72.93
CA GLY A 31 -17.37 -56.11 -73.79
C GLY A 31 -16.13 -56.09 -74.70
N ALA A 32 -16.30 -56.74 -75.85
CA ALA A 32 -15.47 -56.79 -77.05
C ALA A 32 -14.22 -55.89 -77.15
N PHE A 33 -13.06 -56.53 -77.31
CA PHE A 33 -12.00 -56.02 -78.18
C PHE A 33 -11.51 -57.20 -79.04
N ASP A 34 -12.01 -57.23 -80.27
CA ASP A 34 -11.60 -58.18 -81.31
C ASP A 34 -10.44 -57.54 -82.08
N GLY A 35 -9.23 -58.07 -81.87
CA GLY A 35 -8.01 -57.71 -82.57
C GLY A 35 -7.28 -58.98 -82.97
N PRO A 36 -6.52 -58.98 -84.08
CA PRO A 36 -6.06 -60.20 -84.73
C PRO A 36 -5.24 -61.07 -83.78
N GLN A 37 -5.61 -62.35 -83.63
CA GLN A 37 -4.87 -63.30 -82.79
C GLN A 37 -3.47 -63.56 -83.38
N CYS A 38 -2.46 -62.86 -82.87
CA CYS A 38 -1.07 -63.23 -83.06
C CYS A 38 -0.78 -64.53 -82.28
N LYS A 39 -0.55 -65.63 -83.01
CA LYS A 39 -0.14 -66.91 -82.42
C LYS A 39 1.32 -66.82 -81.96
N VAL A 40 1.53 -66.40 -80.71
CA VAL A 40 2.86 -66.39 -80.09
C VAL A 40 3.27 -67.84 -79.81
N THR A 41 4.30 -68.33 -80.51
CA THR A 41 4.92 -69.61 -80.19
C THR A 41 6.24 -69.37 -79.50
N ILE A 42 6.39 -69.90 -78.28
CA ILE A 42 7.65 -69.87 -77.54
C ILE A 42 8.63 -70.77 -78.31
N SER A 43 9.81 -70.24 -78.61
CA SER A 43 10.87 -70.98 -79.30
C SER A 43 11.25 -72.25 -78.51
N LYS A 44 11.79 -73.26 -79.20
CA LYS A 44 12.23 -74.50 -78.54
C LYS A 44 13.32 -74.25 -77.49
N GLU A 45 14.11 -73.18 -77.64
CA GLU A 45 15.07 -72.73 -76.63
C GLU A 45 14.40 -72.01 -75.45
N GLY A 46 13.37 -71.19 -75.70
CA GLY A 46 12.57 -70.59 -74.64
C GLY A 46 11.86 -71.62 -73.77
N ARG A 47 11.42 -72.75 -74.35
CA ARG A 47 10.90 -73.90 -73.58
C ARG A 47 11.96 -74.57 -72.72
N LYS A 48 13.19 -74.77 -73.23
CA LYS A 48 14.28 -75.37 -72.44
C LYS A 48 14.72 -74.50 -71.27
N LEU A 49 14.75 -73.18 -71.44
CA LEU A 49 15.07 -72.24 -70.35
C LEU A 49 13.95 -72.19 -69.30
N SER A 50 12.68 -72.30 -69.70
CA SER A 50 11.55 -72.45 -68.77
C SER A 50 11.64 -73.77 -67.98
N GLU A 51 11.95 -74.88 -68.67
CA GLU A 51 12.13 -76.20 -68.03
C GLU A 51 13.36 -76.28 -67.12
N GLN A 52 14.39 -75.43 -67.34
CA GLN A 52 15.53 -75.30 -66.43
C GLN A 52 15.22 -74.43 -65.20
N SER A 53 14.41 -73.38 -65.35
CA SER A 53 13.95 -72.57 -64.21
C SER A 53 12.99 -73.34 -63.29
N ASP A 54 12.18 -74.27 -63.84
CA ASP A 54 11.32 -75.16 -63.05
C ASP A 54 12.10 -76.28 -62.33
N ARG A 55 13.38 -76.46 -62.65
CA ARG A 55 14.30 -77.35 -61.91
C ARG A 55 15.10 -76.56 -60.86
N GLN A 56 14.41 -75.80 -60.03
CA GLN A 56 15.00 -75.47 -58.73
C GLN A 56 15.11 -76.77 -57.91
N PRO A 57 16.24 -77.04 -57.23
CA PRO A 57 16.31 -78.17 -56.32
C PRO A 57 15.19 -78.01 -55.29
N ALA A 58 14.37 -79.06 -55.10
CA ALA A 58 13.29 -79.05 -54.12
C ALA A 58 13.85 -78.54 -52.79
N ARG A 59 13.41 -77.34 -52.38
CA ARG A 59 13.86 -76.71 -51.13
C ARG A 59 13.67 -77.75 -50.03
N SER A 60 14.76 -78.13 -49.36
CA SER A 60 14.70 -79.15 -48.32
C SER A 60 13.67 -78.72 -47.28
N ALA A 61 12.94 -79.67 -46.69
CA ALA A 61 11.94 -79.36 -45.67
C ALA A 61 12.53 -78.54 -44.50
N GLN A 62 13.84 -78.70 -44.25
CA GLN A 62 14.61 -77.87 -43.31
C GLN A 62 14.78 -76.41 -43.79
N SER A 63 15.08 -76.17 -45.06
CA SER A 63 15.18 -74.79 -45.59
C SER A 63 13.83 -74.07 -45.63
N LEU A 64 12.73 -74.76 -45.95
CA LEU A 64 11.37 -74.20 -45.88
C LEU A 64 10.94 -73.91 -44.43
N LYS A 65 11.37 -74.75 -43.47
CA LYS A 65 11.13 -74.52 -42.04
C LYS A 65 11.92 -73.31 -41.54
N ALA A 66 13.18 -73.17 -41.95
CA ALA A 66 14.02 -72.02 -41.63
C ALA A 66 13.47 -70.73 -42.25
N GLU A 67 13.07 -70.77 -43.52
CA GLU A 67 12.46 -69.62 -44.22
C GLU A 67 11.14 -69.18 -43.57
N LYS A 68 10.25 -70.11 -43.20
CA LYS A 68 9.02 -69.78 -42.46
C LYS A 68 9.29 -69.21 -41.06
N MET A 69 10.33 -69.69 -40.39
CA MET A 69 10.75 -69.17 -39.09
C MET A 69 11.28 -67.74 -39.21
N MET A 70 12.15 -67.48 -40.19
CA MET A 70 12.64 -66.14 -40.50
C MET A 70 11.51 -65.20 -40.90
N LEU A 71 10.56 -65.64 -41.73
CA LEU A 71 9.40 -64.82 -42.12
C LEU A 71 8.49 -64.47 -40.94
N ARG A 72 8.33 -65.39 -39.98
CA ARG A 72 7.63 -65.10 -38.72
C ARG A 72 8.37 -64.07 -37.90
N GLN A 73 9.68 -64.23 -37.74
CA GLN A 73 10.51 -63.32 -36.99
C GLN A 73 10.51 -61.91 -37.61
N CYS A 74 10.63 -61.79 -38.94
CA CYS A 74 10.51 -60.50 -39.63
C CYS A 74 9.13 -59.85 -39.45
N LYS A 75 8.05 -60.64 -39.48
CA LYS A 75 6.69 -60.13 -39.22
C LYS A 75 6.50 -59.70 -37.77
N GLU A 76 7.12 -60.40 -36.83
CA GLU A 76 7.08 -60.06 -35.40
C GLU A 76 7.88 -58.77 -35.13
N THR A 77 9.05 -58.59 -35.75
CA THR A 77 9.82 -57.34 -35.65
C THR A 77 9.12 -56.15 -36.34
N GLU A 78 8.54 -56.35 -37.53
CA GLU A 78 7.76 -55.30 -38.20
C GLU A 78 6.54 -54.87 -37.38
N GLN A 79 5.91 -55.79 -36.65
CA GLN A 79 4.80 -55.47 -35.75
C GLN A 79 5.28 -54.70 -34.52
N ALA A 80 6.42 -55.06 -33.94
CA ALA A 80 7.02 -54.34 -32.81
C ALA A 80 7.46 -52.91 -33.19
N ASP A 81 8.00 -52.72 -34.39
CA ASP A 81 8.37 -51.40 -34.91
C ASP A 81 7.11 -50.53 -35.10
N GLN A 82 6.04 -51.09 -35.66
CA GLN A 82 4.76 -50.38 -35.84
C GLN A 82 4.11 -49.98 -34.50
N THR A 83 4.11 -50.86 -33.49
CA THR A 83 3.54 -50.52 -32.18
C THR A 83 4.36 -49.45 -31.45
N GLN A 84 5.69 -49.49 -31.60
CA GLN A 84 6.55 -48.45 -31.06
C GLN A 84 6.28 -47.08 -31.72
N ASP A 85 6.13 -47.02 -33.04
CA ASP A 85 5.76 -45.79 -33.76
C ASP A 85 4.40 -45.26 -33.31
N GLU A 86 3.42 -46.14 -33.07
CA GLU A 86 2.10 -45.77 -32.55
C GLU A 86 2.20 -45.14 -31.13
N TYR A 87 3.01 -45.72 -30.23
CA TYR A 87 3.22 -45.16 -28.90
C TYR A 87 3.92 -43.80 -28.94
N MET A 88 4.92 -43.64 -29.81
CA MET A 88 5.63 -42.37 -29.99
C MET A 88 4.70 -41.28 -30.53
N ALA A 89 3.85 -41.61 -31.49
CA ALA A 89 2.84 -40.69 -32.02
C ALA A 89 1.81 -40.27 -30.96
N LEU A 90 1.34 -41.22 -30.13
CA LEU A 90 0.43 -40.92 -29.02
C LEU A 90 1.07 -39.99 -27.98
N LEU A 91 2.34 -40.20 -27.64
CA LEU A 91 3.07 -39.32 -26.72
C LEU A 91 3.20 -37.90 -27.28
N GLU A 92 3.49 -37.77 -28.57
CA GLU A 92 3.58 -36.48 -29.23
C GLU A 92 2.23 -35.75 -29.26
N GLU A 93 1.13 -36.48 -29.52
CA GLU A 93 -0.23 -35.94 -29.45
C GLU A 93 -0.56 -35.39 -28.06
N ILE A 94 -0.28 -36.18 -27.00
CA ILE A 94 -0.48 -35.78 -25.61
C ILE A 94 0.35 -34.53 -25.27
N ASN A 95 1.63 -34.52 -25.63
CA ASN A 95 2.51 -33.38 -25.38
C ASN A 95 2.04 -32.11 -26.09
N ASN A 96 1.59 -32.22 -27.34
CA ASN A 96 1.04 -31.10 -28.08
C ASN A 96 -0.27 -30.58 -27.47
N SER A 97 -1.11 -31.50 -26.97
CA SER A 97 -2.35 -31.14 -26.28
C SER A 97 -2.08 -30.37 -24.99
N ILE A 98 -1.15 -30.85 -24.14
CA ILE A 98 -0.73 -30.16 -22.91
C ILE A 98 -0.19 -28.76 -23.21
N LYS A 99 0.74 -28.66 -24.17
CA LYS A 99 1.31 -27.37 -24.58
C LYS A 99 0.24 -26.42 -25.10
N SER A 100 -0.72 -26.91 -25.87
CA SER A 100 -1.83 -26.11 -26.39
C SER A 100 -2.71 -25.56 -25.26
N MET A 101 -3.09 -26.41 -24.30
CA MET A 101 -3.85 -25.97 -23.13
C MET A 101 -3.07 -24.94 -22.31
N ASN A 102 -1.77 -25.16 -22.13
CA ASN A 102 -0.91 -24.20 -21.45
C ASN A 102 -0.59 -22.95 -22.29
N ASN A 103 -1.04 -22.86 -23.52
CA ASN A 103 -0.96 -21.63 -24.30
C ASN A 103 -2.32 -20.95 -24.45
N SER A 104 -3.38 -21.53 -23.85
CA SER A 104 -4.71 -20.92 -23.84
C SER A 104 -4.71 -19.61 -23.07
N TYR A 105 -5.40 -18.60 -23.63
CA TYR A 105 -5.64 -17.30 -23.01
C TYR A 105 -7.05 -17.19 -22.40
N GLN A 106 -7.73 -18.33 -22.23
CA GLN A 106 -9.07 -18.35 -21.65
C GLN A 106 -9.01 -18.07 -20.15
N ALA A 107 -9.26 -16.81 -19.79
CA ALA A 107 -9.59 -16.42 -18.44
C ALA A 107 -11.05 -16.76 -18.12
N GLY A 108 -11.35 -17.03 -16.86
CA GLY A 108 -12.71 -17.31 -16.44
C GLY A 108 -12.90 -17.08 -14.95
N ALA A 109 -13.96 -16.34 -14.65
CA ALA A 109 -14.36 -16.01 -13.30
C ALA A 109 -14.93 -17.24 -12.59
N ASP A 110 -14.41 -17.48 -11.39
CA ASP A 110 -14.94 -18.41 -10.42
C ASP A 110 -15.32 -17.66 -9.14
N LYS A 111 -15.90 -18.37 -8.17
CA LYS A 111 -16.34 -17.76 -6.91
C LYS A 111 -15.21 -17.02 -6.20
N GLU A 112 -14.02 -17.62 -6.14
CA GLU A 112 -12.86 -17.08 -5.43
C GLU A 112 -12.33 -15.80 -6.09
N THR A 113 -12.14 -15.80 -7.41
CA THR A 113 -11.67 -14.64 -8.16
C THR A 113 -12.64 -13.48 -8.10
N ILE A 114 -13.95 -13.75 -8.17
CA ILE A 114 -15.00 -12.75 -7.99
C ILE A 114 -14.95 -12.14 -6.59
N GLU A 115 -14.86 -12.96 -5.54
CA GLU A 115 -14.81 -12.49 -4.16
C GLU A 115 -13.59 -11.60 -3.90
N LYS A 116 -12.42 -12.00 -4.40
CA LYS A 116 -11.17 -11.25 -4.27
C LYS A 116 -11.21 -9.91 -5.01
N LYS A 117 -11.71 -9.90 -6.25
CA LYS A 117 -11.94 -8.63 -6.98
C LYS A 117 -12.88 -7.71 -6.21
N GLN A 118 -13.98 -8.25 -5.69
CA GLN A 118 -14.95 -7.47 -4.91
C GLN A 118 -14.37 -6.93 -3.60
N GLN A 119 -13.44 -7.65 -2.97
CA GLN A 119 -12.74 -7.18 -1.77
C GLN A 119 -11.90 -5.94 -2.08
N VAL A 120 -11.10 -5.98 -3.16
CA VAL A 120 -10.30 -4.81 -3.59
C VAL A 120 -11.19 -3.63 -3.99
N MET A 121 -12.27 -3.89 -4.74
CA MET A 121 -13.24 -2.86 -5.10
C MET A 121 -13.94 -2.24 -3.88
N ARG A 122 -14.16 -2.99 -2.80
CA ARG A 122 -14.71 -2.46 -1.55
C ARG A 122 -13.68 -1.59 -0.83
N ALA A 123 -12.45 -2.09 -0.67
CA ALA A 123 -11.35 -1.34 -0.06
C ALA A 123 -11.10 0.01 -0.75
N MET A 124 -11.11 0.05 -2.09
CA MET A 124 -11.00 1.30 -2.86
C MET A 124 -12.11 2.31 -2.54
N ARG A 125 -13.37 1.86 -2.46
CA ARG A 125 -14.51 2.75 -2.16
C ARG A 125 -14.44 3.25 -0.73
N GLU A 126 -14.11 2.39 0.22
CA GLU A 126 -13.94 2.74 1.62
C GLU A 126 -12.78 3.73 1.80
N GLN A 127 -11.66 3.53 1.12
CA GLN A 127 -10.53 4.47 1.15
C GLN A 127 -10.95 5.84 0.64
N LYS A 128 -11.62 5.91 -0.52
CA LYS A 128 -12.10 7.18 -1.07
C LYS A 128 -13.04 7.89 -0.11
N GLN A 129 -13.99 7.16 0.47
CA GLN A 129 -14.93 7.73 1.44
C GLN A 129 -14.21 8.27 2.67
N LYS A 130 -13.29 7.48 3.24
CA LYS A 130 -12.48 7.89 4.39
C LYS A 130 -11.62 9.12 4.09
N GLN A 131 -11.05 9.20 2.88
CA GLN A 131 -10.26 10.37 2.48
C GLN A 131 -11.15 11.62 2.43
N LEU A 132 -12.34 11.55 1.85
CA LEU A 132 -13.27 12.69 1.79
C LEU A 132 -13.72 13.15 3.20
N GLU A 133 -14.03 12.20 4.08
CA GLU A 133 -14.40 12.51 5.47
C GLU A 133 -13.23 13.12 6.24
N GLU A 134 -12.03 12.56 6.10
CA GLU A 134 -10.86 13.06 6.79
C GLU A 134 -10.42 14.43 6.26
N ASN A 135 -10.52 14.68 4.95
CA ASN A 135 -10.30 15.99 4.34
C ASN A 135 -11.16 17.06 5.04
N GLN A 136 -12.47 16.82 5.11
CA GLN A 136 -13.41 17.77 5.72
C GLN A 136 -13.16 17.95 7.22
N ARG A 137 -12.91 16.85 7.93
CA ARG A 137 -12.66 16.88 9.38
C ARG A 137 -11.39 17.66 9.70
N LYS A 138 -10.29 17.37 9.01
CA LYS A 138 -8.98 17.98 9.28
C LYS A 138 -8.95 19.47 8.94
N ALA A 139 -9.59 19.88 7.84
CA ALA A 139 -9.74 21.30 7.52
C ALA A 139 -10.50 22.05 8.63
N LYS A 140 -11.64 21.50 9.10
CA LYS A 140 -12.43 22.13 10.17
C LYS A 140 -11.69 22.17 11.51
N GLU A 141 -11.01 21.09 11.88
CA GLU A 141 -10.22 21.03 13.12
C GLU A 141 -9.11 22.08 13.13
N ALA A 142 -8.38 22.23 12.01
CA ALA A 142 -7.34 23.25 11.88
C ALA A 142 -7.91 24.67 11.97
N GLN A 143 -9.03 24.93 11.28
CA GLN A 143 -9.71 26.23 11.33
C GLN A 143 -10.20 26.56 12.75
N GLN A 144 -10.81 25.60 13.45
CA GLN A 144 -11.27 25.80 14.83
C GLN A 144 -10.13 26.08 15.80
N MET A 145 -9.01 25.35 15.66
CA MET A 145 -7.80 25.62 16.47
C MET A 145 -7.27 27.04 16.26
N ALA A 146 -7.22 27.51 15.00
CA ALA A 146 -6.79 28.87 14.70
C ALA A 146 -7.77 29.94 15.23
N MET A 147 -9.09 29.70 15.13
CA MET A 147 -10.11 30.61 15.66
C MET A 147 -10.06 30.72 17.18
N GLN A 148 -9.88 29.61 17.91
CA GLN A 148 -9.77 29.64 19.37
C GLN A 148 -8.57 30.47 19.84
N SER A 149 -7.46 30.43 19.09
CA SER A 149 -6.32 31.32 19.36
C SER A 149 -6.70 32.80 19.17
N SER A 150 -7.49 33.13 18.14
CA SER A 150 -8.01 34.50 17.95
C SER A 150 -9.00 34.95 19.02
N GLU A 151 -9.92 34.08 19.46
CA GLU A 151 -10.93 34.43 20.46
C GLU A 151 -10.30 34.78 21.81
N ILE A 152 -9.22 34.09 22.18
CA ILE A 152 -8.44 34.41 23.39
C ILE A 152 -7.81 35.80 23.26
N GLN A 153 -7.27 36.16 22.08
CA GLN A 153 -6.71 37.48 21.83
C GLN A 153 -7.76 38.60 21.97
N ASP A 154 -8.94 38.42 21.37
CA ASP A 154 -10.02 39.42 21.44
C ASP A 154 -10.51 39.65 22.88
N GLU A 155 -10.52 38.60 23.71
CA GLU A 155 -10.89 38.70 25.13
C GLU A 155 -9.83 39.48 25.94
N VAL A 156 -8.53 39.24 25.70
CA VAL A 156 -7.44 40.00 26.34
C VAL A 156 -7.48 41.47 25.91
N ASP A 157 -7.62 41.76 24.62
CA ASP A 157 -7.69 43.14 24.11
C ASP A 157 -8.87 43.92 24.72
N LYS A 158 -10.02 43.26 24.90
CA LYS A 158 -11.18 43.84 25.56
C LYS A 158 -10.91 44.12 27.05
N ASN A 159 -10.33 43.16 27.77
CA ASN A 159 -9.98 43.34 29.18
C ASN A 159 -8.98 44.49 29.37
N ASN A 160 -7.94 44.57 28.52
CA ASN A 160 -6.96 45.66 28.54
C ASN A 160 -7.62 47.02 28.30
N ARG A 161 -8.60 47.10 27.37
CA ARG A 161 -9.38 48.32 27.14
C ARG A 161 -10.22 48.71 28.36
N ASP A 162 -10.88 47.73 28.99
CA ASP A 162 -11.71 47.97 30.17
C ASP A 162 -10.86 48.44 31.37
N LEU A 163 -9.67 47.84 31.57
CA LEU A 163 -8.67 48.30 32.56
C LEU A 163 -8.23 49.74 32.31
N LEU A 164 -7.90 50.12 31.08
CA LEU A 164 -7.52 51.50 30.74
C LEU A 164 -8.64 52.51 31.03
N VAL A 165 -9.90 52.16 30.78
CA VAL A 165 -11.06 53.02 31.11
C VAL A 165 -11.21 53.16 32.62
N MET A 166 -11.03 52.08 33.37
CA MET A 166 -11.08 52.10 34.83
C MET A 166 -9.94 52.95 35.42
N LEU A 167 -8.70 52.78 34.97
CA LEU A 167 -7.55 53.58 35.41
C LEU A 167 -7.76 55.07 35.13
N LYS A 168 -8.27 55.43 33.93
CA LYS A 168 -8.62 56.82 33.63
C LYS A 168 -9.74 57.36 34.52
N SER A 169 -10.73 56.53 34.85
CA SER A 169 -11.82 56.92 35.74
C SER A 169 -11.31 57.15 37.16
N ILE A 170 -10.37 56.31 37.63
CA ILE A 170 -9.69 56.49 38.92
C ILE A 170 -8.86 57.77 38.90
N GLU A 171 -8.03 57.99 37.87
CA GLU A 171 -7.21 59.21 37.72
C GLU A 171 -8.08 60.49 37.66
N GLU A 172 -9.22 60.45 36.96
CA GLU A 172 -10.19 61.56 36.93
C GLU A 172 -10.87 61.76 38.30
N SER A 173 -11.14 60.68 39.04
CA SER A 173 -11.67 60.77 40.41
C SER A 173 -10.64 61.27 41.43
N GLU A 174 -9.37 60.86 41.32
CA GLU A 174 -8.26 61.30 42.16
C GLU A 174 -7.93 62.78 41.89
N LYS A 175 -7.98 63.23 40.63
CA LYS A 175 -7.90 64.67 40.28
C LYS A 175 -9.06 65.50 40.83
N SER A 176 -10.14 64.87 41.27
CA SER A 176 -11.29 65.53 41.89
C SER A 176 -11.38 65.35 43.41
N GLU A 177 -10.52 64.52 44.01
CA GLU A 177 -10.54 64.16 45.43
C GLU A 177 -9.11 64.15 46.03
N GLU A 178 -8.47 65.31 46.11
CA GLU A 178 -7.54 65.58 47.22
C GLU A 178 -8.38 65.87 48.48
N GLU A 179 -8.71 64.82 49.25
CA GLU A 179 -8.94 64.79 50.71
C GLU A 179 -9.75 63.54 51.12
N ASN A 180 -9.06 62.44 51.46
CA ASN A 180 -9.17 61.75 52.77
C ASN A 180 -8.66 60.30 52.75
N GLU A 181 -8.03 59.97 53.87
CA GLU A 181 -7.51 58.68 54.30
C GLU A 181 -8.59 57.56 54.39
N HIS A 182 -8.24 56.30 54.14
CA HIS A 182 -7.82 55.31 55.18
C HIS A 182 -7.79 53.84 54.66
N LYS A 183 -6.65 53.18 54.88
CA LYS A 183 -6.38 51.77 55.28
C LYS A 183 -7.07 50.58 54.59
N GLY A 184 -6.23 49.68 54.06
CA GLY A 184 -6.18 48.30 54.54
C GLY A 184 -5.83 47.20 53.52
N GLY A 185 -4.86 46.34 53.88
CA GLY A 185 -4.90 44.90 53.59
C GLY A 185 -3.81 44.32 52.69
N ASN A 186 -2.92 43.53 53.28
CA ASN A 186 -1.83 42.74 52.66
C ASN A 186 -2.26 41.91 51.44
N ALA A 187 -1.36 41.80 50.45
CA ALA A 187 -1.37 40.74 49.44
C ALA A 187 0.00 40.06 49.38
N GLU A 188 -0.02 38.73 49.39
CA GLU A 188 1.14 37.85 49.29
C GLU A 188 1.63 37.76 47.84
N GLU A 189 2.95 37.77 47.72
CA GLU A 189 3.77 37.57 46.51
C GLU A 189 3.45 36.21 45.85
N SER A 190 3.07 36.22 44.58
CA SER A 190 2.89 35.01 43.79
C SER A 190 3.56 35.17 42.43
N GLY A 191 4.88 34.97 42.40
CA GLY A 191 5.62 34.86 41.15
C GLY A 191 5.13 33.68 40.30
N SER A 192 4.91 33.93 39.02
CA SER A 192 4.74 32.88 38.01
C SER A 192 5.67 33.11 36.84
N ASN A 193 6.71 32.26 36.81
CA ASN A 193 7.65 32.07 35.72
C ASN A 193 6.99 32.06 34.34
N GLY A 194 7.56 32.84 33.43
CA GLY A 194 7.36 32.72 31.99
C GLY A 194 7.69 31.30 31.52
N ALA A 195 6.64 30.51 31.25
CA ALA A 195 6.77 29.22 30.62
C ALA A 195 6.84 29.43 29.11
N GLN A 196 8.03 29.27 28.53
CA GLN A 196 8.18 29.05 27.09
C GLN A 196 7.28 27.88 26.68
N SER A 197 6.18 28.19 25.99
CA SER A 197 5.27 27.21 25.42
C SER A 197 5.95 26.53 24.24
N GLU A 198 6.64 25.41 24.48
CA GLU A 198 7.28 24.59 23.45
C GLU A 198 6.28 23.81 22.55
N ASN A 199 5.01 24.24 22.41
CA ASN A 199 4.06 23.66 21.44
C ASN A 199 2.91 24.64 21.13
N GLY A 200 3.20 25.63 20.29
CA GLY A 200 2.19 26.54 19.72
C GLY A 200 1.06 25.80 19.00
N VAL A 201 -0.10 26.44 18.89
CA VAL A 201 -1.22 25.98 18.05
C VAL A 201 -0.78 25.85 16.59
N SER A 202 0.07 26.75 16.09
CA SER A 202 0.67 26.65 14.77
C SER A 202 1.45 25.33 14.56
N ASP A 203 2.34 24.99 15.49
CA ASP A 203 3.14 23.75 15.43
C ASP A 203 2.26 22.49 15.51
N LYS A 204 1.19 22.53 16.30
CA LYS A 204 0.19 21.45 16.37
C LYS A 204 -0.52 21.26 15.03
N ILE A 205 -0.90 22.34 14.36
CA ILE A 205 -1.56 22.26 13.04
C ILE A 205 -0.56 21.75 11.98
N HIS A 206 0.68 22.23 11.98
CA HIS A 206 1.74 21.73 11.09
C HIS A 206 1.97 20.22 11.25
N ASN A 207 2.12 19.75 12.49
CA ASN A 207 2.28 18.32 12.79
C ASN A 207 1.04 17.51 12.38
N SER A 208 -0.17 18.02 12.62
CA SER A 208 -1.42 17.38 12.20
C SER A 208 -1.51 17.23 10.68
N ALA A 209 -1.08 18.24 9.91
CA ALA A 209 -1.06 18.18 8.44
C ALA A 209 -0.02 17.19 7.90
N ALA A 210 1.15 17.10 8.52
CA ALA A 210 2.16 16.10 8.19
C ALA A 210 1.64 14.67 8.43
N GLN A 211 1.03 14.42 9.60
CA GLN A 211 0.42 13.13 9.94
C GLN A 211 -0.75 12.76 9.02
N PHE A 212 -1.56 13.74 8.64
CA PHE A 212 -2.66 13.58 7.70
C PHE A 212 -2.14 13.12 6.34
N THR A 213 -1.14 13.81 5.79
CA THR A 213 -0.53 13.45 4.50
C THR A 213 0.08 12.04 4.54
N ALA A 214 0.79 11.70 5.62
CA ALA A 214 1.37 10.37 5.81
C ALA A 214 0.30 9.28 5.91
N SER A 215 -0.79 9.53 6.65
CA SER A 215 -1.91 8.58 6.77
C SER A 215 -2.64 8.38 5.44
N SER A 216 -2.85 9.43 4.66
CA SER A 216 -3.41 9.36 3.32
C SER A 216 -2.55 8.51 2.38
N ALA A 217 -1.25 8.76 2.35
CA ALA A 217 -0.31 7.97 1.55
C ALA A 217 -0.27 6.49 1.99
N LYS A 218 -0.32 6.21 3.29
CA LYS A 218 -0.35 4.85 3.80
C LYS A 218 -1.59 4.08 3.34
N ARG A 219 -2.77 4.67 3.46
CA ARG A 219 -4.02 4.04 3.00
C ARG A 219 -4.01 3.77 1.49
N GLU A 220 -3.37 4.66 0.73
CA GLU A 220 -3.16 4.46 -0.71
C GLU A 220 -2.24 3.29 -1.00
N MET A 221 -1.13 3.17 -0.29
CA MET A 221 -0.25 2.02 -0.41
C MET A 221 -0.94 0.71 -0.05
N ASP A 222 -1.81 0.70 0.95
CA ASP A 222 -2.54 -0.52 1.34
C ASP A 222 -3.42 -1.03 0.19
N VAL A 223 -4.19 -0.15 -0.46
CA VAL A 223 -5.06 -0.52 -1.59
C VAL A 223 -4.26 -0.90 -2.83
N VAL A 224 -3.19 -0.16 -3.15
CA VAL A 224 -2.27 -0.53 -4.25
C VAL A 224 -1.63 -1.89 -3.98
N GLY A 225 -1.27 -2.18 -2.72
CA GLY A 225 -0.76 -3.47 -2.28
C GLY A 225 -1.76 -4.61 -2.52
N MET A 226 -3.05 -4.38 -2.27
CA MET A 226 -4.09 -5.36 -2.57
C MET A 226 -4.23 -5.63 -4.09
N ILE A 227 -4.12 -4.59 -4.92
CA ILE A 227 -4.15 -4.73 -6.39
C ILE A 227 -2.93 -5.53 -6.86
N HIS A 228 -1.77 -5.28 -6.27
CA HIS A 228 -0.53 -6.01 -6.57
C HIS A 228 -0.63 -7.48 -6.17
N ALA A 229 -1.16 -7.77 -4.97
CA ALA A 229 -1.35 -9.12 -4.48
C ALA A 229 -2.25 -9.96 -5.41
N LEU A 230 -3.31 -9.37 -5.99
CA LEU A 230 -4.11 -10.05 -7.01
C LEU A 230 -3.28 -10.44 -8.25
N ASN A 231 -2.37 -9.56 -8.68
CA ASN A 231 -1.52 -9.83 -9.83
C ASN A 231 -0.51 -10.93 -9.53
N GLU A 232 0.16 -10.85 -8.40
CA GLU A 232 1.14 -11.86 -7.94
C GLU A 232 0.49 -13.23 -7.75
N GLU A 233 -0.68 -13.28 -7.12
CA GLU A 233 -1.41 -14.53 -6.97
C GLU A 233 -1.85 -15.10 -8.32
N GLY A 234 -2.24 -14.23 -9.25
CA GLY A 234 -2.50 -14.63 -10.63
C GLY A 234 -1.28 -15.28 -11.29
N HIS A 235 -0.08 -14.73 -11.11
CA HIS A 235 1.17 -15.34 -11.58
C HIS A 235 1.46 -16.67 -10.88
N ALA A 236 1.28 -16.76 -9.56
CA ALA A 236 1.50 -18.01 -8.83
C ALA A 236 0.60 -19.15 -9.33
N TYR A 237 -0.62 -18.85 -9.79
CA TYR A 237 -1.47 -19.85 -10.45
C TYR A 237 -0.96 -20.24 -11.84
N LEU A 238 -0.38 -19.32 -12.60
CA LEU A 238 0.26 -19.65 -13.87
C LEU A 238 1.51 -20.52 -13.67
N ASP A 239 2.32 -20.24 -12.64
CA ASP A 239 3.50 -21.03 -12.32
C ASP A 239 3.11 -22.48 -11.97
N LYS A 240 2.02 -22.69 -11.22
CA LYS A 240 1.48 -24.04 -10.96
C LYS A 240 1.00 -24.75 -12.23
N ALA A 241 0.40 -24.02 -13.17
CA ALA A 241 0.00 -24.58 -14.46
C ALA A 241 1.24 -24.99 -15.29
N ASP A 242 2.28 -24.16 -15.28
CA ASP A 242 3.54 -24.44 -15.96
C ASP A 242 4.26 -25.64 -15.33
N GLU A 243 4.23 -25.78 -14.01
CA GLU A 243 4.78 -26.93 -13.27
C GLU A 243 4.12 -28.26 -13.70
N ILE A 244 2.78 -28.30 -13.81
CA ILE A 244 2.05 -29.49 -14.29
C ILE A 244 2.52 -29.87 -15.71
N VAL A 245 2.73 -28.88 -16.56
CA VAL A 245 3.17 -29.09 -17.94
C VAL A 245 4.61 -29.60 -17.98
N GLN A 246 5.51 -28.99 -17.21
CA GLN A 246 6.91 -29.42 -17.14
C GLN A 246 7.02 -30.85 -16.64
N ASN A 247 6.34 -31.20 -15.55
CA ASN A 247 6.32 -32.56 -15.01
C ASN A 247 5.81 -33.58 -16.03
N ALA A 248 4.75 -33.25 -16.78
CA ALA A 248 4.22 -34.13 -17.82
C ALA A 248 5.21 -34.30 -18.99
N LEU A 249 5.88 -33.22 -19.41
CA LEU A 249 6.87 -33.28 -20.49
C LEU A 249 8.13 -34.05 -20.09
N GLU A 250 8.59 -33.91 -18.84
CA GLU A 250 9.71 -34.68 -18.30
C GLU A 250 9.38 -36.17 -18.27
N GLU A 251 8.21 -36.55 -17.74
CA GLU A 251 7.76 -37.94 -17.71
C GLU A 251 7.55 -38.52 -19.12
N ALA A 252 7.15 -37.67 -20.09
CA ALA A 252 7.08 -38.08 -21.49
C ALA A 252 8.46 -38.41 -22.08
N GLU A 253 9.51 -37.64 -21.74
CA GLU A 253 10.87 -37.92 -22.20
C GLU A 253 11.43 -39.19 -21.55
N ASP A 254 11.19 -39.40 -20.25
CA ASP A 254 11.54 -40.65 -19.57
C ASP A 254 10.84 -41.86 -20.20
N LEU A 255 9.55 -41.71 -20.53
CA LEU A 255 8.79 -42.75 -21.20
C LEU A 255 9.27 -43.02 -22.62
N LYS A 256 9.67 -41.99 -23.38
CA LYS A 256 10.31 -42.20 -24.70
C LYS A 256 11.60 -43.00 -24.57
N ALA A 257 12.43 -42.71 -23.57
CA ALA A 257 13.65 -43.48 -23.31
C ALA A 257 13.34 -44.94 -22.95
N PHE A 258 12.30 -45.18 -22.14
CA PHE A 258 11.83 -46.53 -21.81
C PHE A 258 11.29 -47.29 -23.03
N LEU A 259 10.52 -46.64 -23.89
CA LEU A 259 9.99 -47.25 -25.13
C LEU A 259 11.09 -47.64 -26.11
N ALA A 260 12.19 -46.88 -26.13
CA ALA A 260 13.37 -47.17 -26.93
C ALA A 260 14.26 -48.29 -26.34
N ASP A 261 14.03 -48.71 -25.08
CA ASP A 261 14.74 -49.84 -24.50
C ASP A 261 14.30 -51.16 -25.16
N GLY A 262 15.28 -51.90 -25.67
CA GLY A 262 15.08 -53.21 -26.28
C GLY A 262 14.80 -54.33 -25.27
N ASN A 263 14.99 -54.08 -23.98
CA ASN A 263 14.73 -55.07 -22.91
C ASN A 263 13.29 -55.09 -22.41
N ALA A 264 12.52 -54.01 -22.64
CA ALA A 264 11.14 -53.90 -22.21
C ALA A 264 10.21 -54.70 -23.14
N THR A 265 9.30 -55.47 -22.55
CA THR A 265 8.28 -56.21 -23.29
C THR A 265 7.17 -55.29 -23.78
N ASP A 266 6.47 -55.68 -24.85
CA ASP A 266 5.35 -54.90 -25.39
C ASP A 266 4.26 -54.62 -24.34
N ALA A 267 3.99 -55.59 -23.45
CA ALA A 267 3.02 -55.44 -22.37
C ALA A 267 3.45 -54.38 -21.34
N GLU A 268 4.74 -54.33 -20.99
CA GLU A 268 5.28 -53.31 -20.09
C GLU A 268 5.25 -51.91 -20.73
N LYS A 269 5.54 -51.83 -22.04
CA LYS A 269 5.43 -50.59 -22.83
C LYS A 269 3.98 -50.09 -22.90
N GLU A 270 3.04 -50.97 -23.19
CA GLU A 270 1.60 -50.65 -23.22
C GLU A 270 1.10 -50.13 -21.88
N GLU A 271 1.49 -50.80 -20.79
CA GLU A 271 1.11 -50.41 -19.44
C GLU A 271 1.70 -49.04 -19.07
N ALA A 272 2.99 -48.80 -19.36
CA ALA A 272 3.66 -47.53 -19.08
C ALA A 272 3.00 -46.35 -19.82
N VAL A 273 2.69 -46.52 -21.11
CA VAL A 273 2.00 -45.50 -21.92
C VAL A 273 0.59 -45.25 -21.41
N SER A 274 -0.14 -46.32 -21.04
CA SER A 274 -1.50 -46.20 -20.49
C SER A 274 -1.52 -45.45 -19.16
N ARG A 275 -0.57 -45.74 -18.26
CA ARG A 275 -0.43 -45.05 -16.97
C ARG A 275 -0.07 -43.57 -17.15
N TYR A 276 0.88 -43.25 -18.03
CA TYR A 276 1.23 -41.87 -18.36
C TYR A 276 0.02 -41.10 -18.87
N ARG A 277 -0.71 -41.68 -19.83
CA ARG A 277 -1.92 -41.09 -20.40
C ARG A 277 -2.96 -40.81 -19.31
N GLU A 278 -3.26 -41.77 -18.45
CA GLU A 278 -4.24 -41.60 -17.38
C GLU A 278 -3.86 -40.48 -16.41
N LYS A 279 -2.59 -40.47 -15.97
CA LYS A 279 -2.05 -39.45 -15.06
C LYS A 279 -2.12 -38.05 -15.65
N VAL A 280 -1.70 -37.90 -16.91
CA VAL A 280 -1.71 -36.62 -17.62
C VAL A 280 -3.14 -36.13 -17.82
N MET A 281 -4.05 -37.00 -18.25
CA MET A 281 -5.46 -36.67 -18.44
C MET A 281 -6.13 -36.23 -17.12
N ALA A 282 -5.77 -36.84 -15.98
CA ALA A 282 -6.24 -36.40 -14.68
C ALA A 282 -5.77 -34.97 -14.35
N GLY A 283 -4.52 -34.63 -14.70
CA GLY A 283 -3.95 -33.29 -14.52
C GLY A 283 -4.52 -32.19 -15.44
N TYR A 284 -5.23 -32.54 -16.52
CA TYR A 284 -5.79 -31.55 -17.46
C TYR A 284 -6.80 -30.61 -16.81
N SER A 285 -7.62 -31.14 -15.89
CA SER A 285 -8.61 -30.33 -15.20
C SER A 285 -7.92 -29.24 -14.38
N ASP A 286 -6.93 -29.63 -13.59
CA ASP A 286 -6.15 -28.75 -12.72
C ASP A 286 -5.35 -27.73 -13.54
N LEU A 287 -4.67 -28.17 -14.60
CA LEU A 287 -3.95 -27.29 -15.53
C LEU A 287 -4.88 -26.19 -16.07
N SER A 288 -6.05 -26.60 -16.58
CA SER A 288 -7.01 -25.65 -17.16
C SER A 288 -7.60 -24.71 -16.10
N ALA A 289 -7.81 -25.19 -14.88
CA ALA A 289 -8.36 -24.42 -13.78
C ALA A 289 -7.37 -23.37 -13.28
N TYR A 290 -6.13 -23.78 -12.99
CA TYR A 290 -5.06 -22.87 -12.56
C TYR A 290 -4.77 -21.81 -13.60
N ARG A 291 -4.65 -22.20 -14.87
CA ARG A 291 -4.38 -21.24 -15.95
C ARG A 291 -5.51 -20.22 -16.11
N ARG A 292 -6.76 -20.70 -16.11
CA ARG A 292 -7.96 -19.84 -16.23
C ARG A 292 -8.06 -18.86 -15.06
N ARG A 293 -7.81 -19.34 -13.84
CA ARG A 293 -7.81 -18.53 -12.62
C ARG A 293 -6.71 -17.48 -12.63
N GLY A 294 -5.47 -17.89 -12.95
CA GLY A 294 -4.32 -16.98 -13.00
C GLY A 294 -4.53 -15.83 -13.99
N LEU A 295 -4.98 -16.15 -15.21
CA LEU A 295 -5.31 -15.14 -16.21
C LEU A 295 -6.45 -14.21 -15.79
N GLN A 296 -7.45 -14.73 -15.08
CA GLN A 296 -8.56 -13.94 -14.57
C GLN A 296 -8.11 -12.95 -13.50
N MET A 297 -7.27 -13.37 -12.54
CA MET A 297 -6.77 -12.49 -11.49
C MET A 297 -5.86 -11.39 -12.02
N ILE A 298 -5.01 -11.69 -13.00
CA ILE A 298 -4.19 -10.67 -13.70
C ILE A 298 -5.09 -9.66 -14.42
N ARG A 299 -6.16 -10.12 -15.07
CA ARG A 299 -7.14 -9.24 -15.72
C ARG A 299 -7.86 -8.37 -14.69
N ASP A 300 -8.32 -8.95 -13.60
CA ASP A 300 -9.04 -8.24 -12.54
C ASP A 300 -8.14 -7.23 -11.82
N SER A 301 -6.85 -7.54 -11.61
CA SER A 301 -5.87 -6.58 -11.09
C SER A 301 -5.72 -5.37 -12.02
N LYS A 302 -5.60 -5.58 -13.33
CA LYS A 302 -5.54 -4.50 -14.31
C LYS A 302 -6.80 -3.65 -14.29
N GLU A 303 -7.97 -4.27 -14.20
CA GLU A 303 -9.24 -3.56 -14.10
C GLU A 303 -9.34 -2.75 -12.81
N CYS A 304 -8.97 -3.33 -11.66
CA CYS A 304 -8.93 -2.63 -10.39
C CYS A 304 -7.97 -1.45 -10.42
N ARG A 305 -6.81 -1.58 -11.08
CA ARG A 305 -5.86 -0.48 -11.27
C ARG A 305 -6.45 0.66 -12.10
N ILE A 306 -7.19 0.34 -13.16
CA ILE A 306 -7.88 1.35 -13.98
C ILE A 306 -8.95 2.06 -13.15
N GLU A 307 -9.75 1.31 -12.39
CA GLU A 307 -10.77 1.88 -11.52
C GLU A 307 -10.18 2.74 -10.39
N HIS A 308 -9.07 2.30 -9.79
CA HIS A 308 -8.32 3.06 -8.78
C HIS A 308 -7.90 4.44 -9.30
N ILE A 309 -7.32 4.50 -10.50
CA ILE A 309 -6.96 5.77 -11.15
C ILE A 309 -8.18 6.66 -11.37
N LYS A 310 -9.30 6.08 -11.86
CA LYS A 310 -10.55 6.83 -12.07
C LYS A 310 -11.13 7.37 -10.77
N TYR A 311 -11.03 6.61 -9.68
CA TYR A 311 -11.54 7.03 -8.39
C TYR A 311 -10.77 8.23 -7.83
N ASN A 312 -9.50 8.40 -8.21
CA ASN A 312 -8.60 9.43 -7.68
C ASN A 312 -8.70 9.50 -6.14
N PRO A 313 -8.25 8.47 -5.42
CA PRO A 313 -8.54 8.29 -4.01
C PRO A 313 -7.93 9.37 -3.11
N LEU A 314 -6.94 10.12 -3.58
CA LEU A 314 -6.30 11.24 -2.88
C LEU A 314 -6.89 12.61 -3.24
N GLN A 315 -8.01 12.64 -3.97
CA GLN A 315 -8.70 13.88 -4.32
C GLN A 315 -9.00 14.74 -3.08
N GLY A 316 -8.68 16.04 -3.13
CA GLY A 316 -8.94 16.98 -2.04
C GLY A 316 -7.87 16.99 -0.94
N MET A 317 -6.89 16.09 -0.98
CA MET A 317 -5.86 15.97 0.07
C MET A 317 -4.93 17.18 0.07
N GLU A 318 -4.47 17.61 -1.10
CA GLU A 318 -3.56 18.75 -1.24
C GLU A 318 -4.25 20.06 -0.83
N GLU A 319 -5.48 20.26 -1.29
CA GLU A 319 -6.29 21.43 -0.91
C GLU A 319 -6.58 21.46 0.60
N THR A 320 -6.82 20.29 1.21
CA THR A 320 -6.98 20.19 2.67
C THR A 320 -5.70 20.56 3.39
N LYS A 321 -4.55 20.02 2.95
CA LYS A 321 -3.26 20.34 3.53
C LYS A 321 -2.98 21.84 3.46
N ASP A 322 -3.23 22.47 2.31
CA ASP A 322 -3.00 23.89 2.12
C ASP A 322 -3.92 24.73 3.02
N SER A 323 -5.20 24.34 3.15
CA SER A 323 -6.12 24.97 4.10
C SER A 323 -5.64 24.85 5.55
N MET A 324 -5.10 23.69 5.96
CA MET A 324 -4.52 23.54 7.29
C MET A 324 -3.28 24.42 7.47
N MET A 325 -2.41 24.52 6.45
CA MET A 325 -1.22 25.37 6.50
C MET A 325 -1.60 26.85 6.63
N GLN A 326 -2.66 27.30 5.94
CA GLN A 326 -3.20 28.65 6.12
C GLN A 326 -3.68 28.88 7.55
N SER A 327 -4.42 27.94 8.14
CA SER A 327 -4.83 28.03 9.55
C SER A 327 -3.64 28.01 10.52
N ALA A 328 -2.55 27.29 10.19
CA ALA A 328 -1.32 27.33 10.99
C ALA A 328 -0.64 28.70 10.94
N VAL A 329 -0.67 29.37 9.77
CA VAL A 329 -0.17 30.73 9.61
C VAL A 329 -1.03 31.71 10.41
N ASP A 330 -2.35 31.62 10.32
CA ASP A 330 -3.28 32.46 11.11
C ASP A 330 -3.04 32.28 12.62
N ALA A 331 -2.87 31.02 13.07
CA ALA A 331 -2.54 30.72 14.45
C ALA A 331 -1.17 31.30 14.87
N ALA A 332 -0.14 31.22 14.01
CA ALA A 332 1.16 31.80 14.30
C ALA A 332 1.11 33.33 14.41
N PHE A 333 0.31 33.99 13.57
CA PHE A 333 0.09 35.43 13.68
C PHE A 333 -0.58 35.79 15.01
N ASN A 334 -1.61 35.05 15.40
CA ASN A 334 -2.32 35.28 16.66
C ASN A 334 -1.44 34.98 17.89
N GLU A 335 -0.63 33.92 17.85
CA GLU A 335 0.35 33.62 18.89
C GLU A 335 1.40 34.73 19.03
N ALA A 336 1.89 35.27 17.90
CA ALA A 336 2.84 36.37 17.92
C ALA A 336 2.23 37.67 18.44
N THR A 337 0.94 37.93 18.20
CA THR A 337 0.24 39.07 18.81
C THR A 337 -0.02 38.85 20.30
N GLN A 338 -0.36 37.64 20.72
CA GLN A 338 -0.51 37.29 22.14
C GLN A 338 0.79 37.46 22.90
N GLY A 339 1.91 36.94 22.38
CA GLY A 339 3.21 37.11 23.04
C GLY A 339 3.61 38.58 23.21
N LYS A 340 3.31 39.43 22.21
CA LYS A 340 3.51 40.89 22.34
C LYS A 340 2.58 41.53 23.36
N LEU A 341 1.31 41.10 23.42
CA LEU A 341 0.38 41.59 24.44
C LEU A 341 0.87 41.21 25.83
N ASP A 342 1.27 39.95 26.03
CA ASP A 342 1.79 39.46 27.31
C ASP A 342 3.02 40.27 27.75
N GLU A 343 3.95 40.55 26.82
CA GLU A 343 5.09 41.45 27.07
C GLU A 343 4.63 42.85 27.51
N THR A 344 3.70 43.48 26.78
CA THR A 344 3.20 44.82 27.13
C THR A 344 2.35 44.85 28.41
N SER A 345 1.65 43.76 28.71
CA SER A 345 0.87 43.61 29.94
C SER A 345 1.80 43.45 31.14
N GLN A 346 2.91 42.71 31.00
CA GLN A 346 3.95 42.63 32.02
C GLN A 346 4.62 43.99 32.24
N GLU A 347 5.00 44.71 31.17
CA GLU A 347 5.56 46.07 31.29
C GLU A 347 4.59 47.03 32.00
N LEU A 348 3.29 46.90 31.76
CA LEU A 348 2.26 47.69 32.44
C LEU A 348 2.12 47.28 33.91
N GLU A 349 2.16 45.99 34.22
CA GLU A 349 2.15 45.48 35.59
C GLU A 349 3.35 46.02 36.37
N ASP A 350 4.57 45.89 35.84
CA ASP A 350 5.80 46.38 36.44
C ASP A 350 5.75 47.91 36.65
N ALA A 351 5.23 48.68 35.68
CA ALA A 351 5.09 50.14 35.81
C ALA A 351 4.03 50.55 36.85
N VAL A 352 2.94 49.77 36.99
CA VAL A 352 1.94 50.00 38.04
C VAL A 352 2.52 49.65 39.40
N GLU A 353 3.30 48.57 39.51
CA GLU A 353 4.02 48.21 40.74
C GLU A 353 4.99 49.33 41.14
N GLU A 354 5.80 49.84 40.21
CA GLU A 354 6.72 50.96 40.46
C GLU A 354 5.98 52.23 40.94
N LEU A 355 4.84 52.58 40.33
CA LEU A 355 4.03 53.72 40.77
C LEU A 355 3.35 53.51 42.13
N VAL A 356 3.03 52.27 42.49
CA VAL A 356 2.50 51.92 43.80
C VAL A 356 3.61 52.01 44.84
N ASP A 357 4.80 51.50 44.53
CA ASP A 357 5.98 51.58 45.39
C ASP A 357 6.44 53.02 45.58
N GLU A 358 6.54 53.85 44.53
CA GLU A 358 6.85 55.27 44.66
C GLU A 358 5.84 56.01 45.55
N ARG A 359 4.55 55.69 45.43
CA ARG A 359 3.51 56.26 46.29
C ARG A 359 3.66 55.81 47.74
N ASN A 360 4.00 54.54 47.96
CA ASN A 360 4.22 53.98 49.29
C ASN A 360 5.53 54.51 49.93
N ASP A 361 6.56 54.78 49.13
CA ASP A 361 7.85 55.32 49.55
C ASP A 361 7.81 56.84 49.78
N MET A 362 6.93 57.58 49.09
CA MET A 362 6.70 59.00 49.34
C MET A 362 6.15 59.31 50.74
N ASP A 363 5.59 58.31 51.44
CA ASP A 363 5.15 58.41 52.84
C ASP A 363 6.27 58.07 53.85
N HIS A 364 7.47 57.67 53.40
CA HIS A 364 8.66 57.67 54.24
C HIS A 364 9.25 59.09 54.28
N VAL A 365 8.71 59.91 55.18
CA VAL A 365 9.47 61.02 55.77
C VAL A 365 10.80 60.44 56.25
N GLU A 366 11.91 60.81 55.59
CA GLU A 366 13.24 60.61 56.17
C GLU A 366 13.21 61.20 57.58
N GLU A 367 13.26 60.34 58.61
CA GLU A 367 13.58 60.82 59.94
C GLU A 367 14.92 61.57 59.80
N PRO A 368 14.99 62.84 60.23
CA PRO A 368 16.21 63.62 60.06
C PRO A 368 17.37 62.89 60.73
N LYS A 369 18.45 62.67 59.99
CA LYS A 369 19.71 62.10 60.49
C LYS A 369 20.08 62.79 61.80
N GLU A 370 20.38 62.00 62.83
CA GLU A 370 20.70 62.45 64.19
C GLU A 370 21.77 63.56 64.25
N GLU A 371 22.61 63.70 63.22
CA GLU A 371 23.63 64.75 63.11
C GLU A 371 23.06 66.18 63.01
N GLN A 372 21.88 66.40 62.43
CA GLN A 372 21.28 67.75 62.34
C GLN A 372 20.65 68.22 63.65
N LYS A 373 20.20 67.28 64.52
CA LYS A 373 19.71 67.62 65.87
C LYS A 373 20.83 68.00 66.82
N GLU A 374 22.05 67.51 66.61
CA GLU A 374 23.20 67.82 67.48
C GLU A 374 23.79 69.21 67.20
N GLU A 375 23.74 69.69 65.95
CA GLU A 375 24.18 71.06 65.61
C GLU A 375 23.19 72.13 66.10
N GLU A 376 21.88 71.94 65.93
CA GLU A 376 20.87 72.88 66.46
C GLU A 376 20.86 72.92 68.00
N GLN A 377 21.13 71.80 68.69
CA GLN A 377 21.24 71.80 70.16
C GLN A 377 22.52 72.47 70.66
N LYS A 378 23.63 72.40 69.91
CA LYS A 378 24.86 73.17 70.25
C LYS A 378 24.67 74.66 70.05
N GLU A 379 23.99 75.08 68.97
CA GLU A 379 23.77 76.50 68.69
C GLU A 379 22.82 77.15 69.71
N ILE A 380 21.80 76.40 70.18
CA ILE A 380 20.92 76.84 71.28
C ILE A 380 21.66 76.86 72.63
N GLY A 381 22.58 75.92 72.86
CA GLY A 381 23.43 75.88 74.07
C GLY A 381 24.36 77.08 74.21
N GLU A 382 25.06 77.48 73.14
CA GLU A 382 25.96 78.65 73.15
C GLU A 382 25.21 79.98 73.31
N LEU A 383 23.97 80.07 72.80
CA LEU A 383 23.10 81.26 72.95
C LEU A 383 22.53 81.43 74.36
N LEU A 384 22.42 80.36 75.14
CA LEU A 384 22.00 80.41 76.55
C LEU A 384 23.16 80.76 77.48
N GLU A 385 24.37 80.24 77.23
CA GLU A 385 25.58 80.60 78.02
C GLU A 385 26.00 82.07 77.85
N THR A 386 25.78 82.65 76.66
CA THR A 386 26.04 84.09 76.43
C THR A 386 25.01 85.02 77.11
N LYS A 387 23.82 84.51 77.43
CA LYS A 387 22.78 85.27 78.12
C LYS A 387 22.94 85.24 79.64
N GLU A 388 23.33 84.09 80.20
CA GLU A 388 23.63 83.97 81.64
C GLU A 388 24.92 84.71 82.06
N GLN A 389 25.87 84.96 81.15
CA GLN A 389 27.03 85.84 81.42
C GLN A 389 26.72 87.36 81.38
N SER A 390 25.52 87.75 80.94
CA SER A 390 25.12 89.16 80.80
C SER A 390 24.25 89.70 81.94
N GLU A 391 23.83 88.87 82.90
CA GLU A 391 22.96 89.28 84.02
C GLU A 391 23.67 89.40 85.39
N ASP A 392 24.96 89.05 85.51
CA ASP A 392 25.72 89.08 86.78
C ASP A 392 26.69 90.27 86.94
N ALA A 393 26.58 91.33 86.12
CA ALA A 393 27.50 92.46 86.18
C ALA A 393 26.83 93.84 86.05
N GLU A 394 25.77 94.13 86.81
CA GLU A 394 25.33 95.53 87.01
C GLU A 394 24.67 95.80 88.37
N GLU A 395 25.47 95.72 89.45
CA GLU A 395 25.14 96.32 90.75
C GLU A 395 26.22 97.36 91.17
N ASN A 396 26.12 98.56 90.59
CA ASN A 396 26.23 99.93 91.19
C ASN A 396 27.47 100.35 92.07
N PRO A 397 27.75 101.67 92.30
CA PRO A 397 28.01 102.83 91.42
C PRO A 397 29.23 103.71 91.84
N LYS A 398 29.42 104.82 91.08
CA LYS A 398 30.09 106.13 91.39
C LYS A 398 31.61 106.24 91.14
N ALA A 399 32.02 107.18 90.28
CA ALA A 399 32.45 108.54 90.67
C ALA A 399 33.40 109.23 89.66
N VAL A 400 33.02 110.45 89.24
CA VAL A 400 33.83 111.70 89.26
C VAL A 400 34.92 111.97 88.18
N TYR A 401 34.54 112.87 87.25
CA TYR A 401 35.16 114.15 86.83
C TYR A 401 36.57 114.30 86.18
N GLN A 402 36.54 115.16 85.13
CA GLN A 402 37.50 116.20 84.66
C GLN A 402 38.82 115.71 84.01
N ALA A 403 39.33 116.33 82.93
CA ALA A 403 39.19 117.70 82.41
C ALA A 403 39.23 117.77 80.87
#